data_AF-A0A4V6RDK2-F1
#
_entry.id   AF-A0A4V6RDK2-F1
#
_cell.length_a   1.000
_cell.length_b   1.000
_cell.length_c   1.000
_cell.angle_alpha   90.00
_cell.angle_beta   90.00
_cell.angle_gamma   90.00
#
_symmetry.space_group_name_H-M   'P 1'
#
loop_
_entity.id
_entity.type
_entity.pdbx_description
1 polymer ?
#
loop_
_entity_poly.entity_id
_entity_poly.type
_entity_poly.pdbx_seq_one_letter_code
_entity_poly.pdbx_strand_id
1 'polypeptide(L)'
;MYLASVVAPSVGARVGRVFGYLGLVVLWAAILAVGIFATVLALPGALGAAGPEGLGDSQLFRHSDTWLAVFVLPLLALIFGTISVFIVTASLGALLAAATLFVRSLNPAYAGEQLSLSILTKDGEAVGPVSTAFTGVALSLIPVRLTRWTKIIVMIQFNAWLINSTLLLIGFLWGCTYLFTVGWMLWPVTGAGVIVCAVLSALPLVGVVWVVWRRRARFAEVVPTGAENSVYLNSWPQRTG
;
A
#
# COMPACT_ATOMS: atom_id res chain seq x y z
N MET A 1 23.14 17.97 3.60
CA MET A 1 22.07 18.84 3.06
C MET A 1 22.17 18.77 1.55
N TYR A 2 21.38 17.91 0.90
CA TYR A 2 21.40 17.77 -0.56
C TYR A 2 20.07 18.25 -1.09
N LEU A 3 19.97 19.55 -1.37
CA LEU A 3 19.01 20.01 -2.38
C LEU A 3 19.48 19.36 -3.68
N ALA A 4 18.74 18.38 -4.17
CA ALA A 4 18.96 17.86 -5.50
C ALA A 4 19.00 19.06 -6.45
N SER A 5 20.17 19.36 -7.02
CA SER A 5 20.30 20.42 -7.99
C SER A 5 19.40 20.05 -9.17
N VAL A 6 18.46 20.92 -9.50
CA VAL A 6 17.60 20.73 -10.66
C VAL A 6 18.48 20.96 -11.89
N VAL A 7 19.04 19.88 -12.43
CA VAL A 7 19.90 19.93 -13.61
C VAL A 7 19.04 19.67 -14.84
N ALA A 8 19.20 20.50 -15.88
CA ALA A 8 18.52 20.29 -17.15
C ALA A 8 18.92 18.92 -17.76
N PRO A 9 17.95 18.09 -18.18
CA PRO A 9 18.27 16.76 -18.68
C PRO A 9 18.95 16.81 -20.05
N SER A 10 19.96 15.95 -20.25
CA SER A 10 20.58 15.72 -21.56
C SER A 10 19.58 15.15 -22.57
N VAL A 11 19.88 15.21 -23.87
CA VAL A 11 19.01 14.65 -24.93
C VAL A 11 18.74 13.16 -24.70
N GLY A 12 19.78 12.38 -24.36
CA GLY A 12 19.63 10.95 -24.03
C GLY A 12 18.74 10.71 -22.80
N ALA A 13 18.89 11.53 -21.75
CA ALA A 13 18.03 11.44 -20.56
C ALA A 13 16.55 11.75 -20.87
N ARG A 14 16.27 12.64 -21.85
CA ARG A 14 14.92 13.00 -22.27
C ARG A 14 14.18 11.89 -23.01
N VAL A 15 14.89 11.06 -23.76
CA VAL A 15 14.31 9.89 -24.42
C VAL A 15 14.23 8.71 -23.44
N GLY A 16 15.31 8.48 -22.68
CA GLY A 16 15.39 7.38 -21.70
C GLY A 16 14.35 7.47 -20.59
N ARG A 17 13.96 8.68 -20.15
CA ARG A 17 12.94 8.87 -19.10
C ARG A 17 11.57 8.31 -19.48
N VAL A 18 11.18 8.30 -20.76
CA VAL A 18 9.88 7.77 -21.20
C VAL A 18 9.83 6.26 -20.93
N PHE A 19 10.88 5.55 -21.35
CA PHE A 19 11.02 4.11 -21.10
C PHE A 19 11.23 3.81 -19.61
N GLY A 20 11.98 4.64 -18.90
CA GLY A 20 12.19 4.50 -17.46
C GLY A 20 10.87 4.57 -16.68
N TYR A 21 10.05 5.60 -16.93
CA TYR A 21 8.76 5.73 -16.25
C TYR A 21 7.75 4.69 -16.72
N LEU A 22 7.73 4.32 -18.01
CA LEU A 22 6.90 3.23 -18.49
C LEU A 22 7.26 1.90 -17.82
N GLY A 23 8.54 1.58 -17.71
CA GLY A 23 9.02 0.39 -17.00
C GLY A 23 8.60 0.38 -15.54
N LEU A 24 8.66 1.52 -14.85
CA LEU A 24 8.16 1.65 -13.47
C LEU A 24 6.64 1.51 -13.37
N VAL A 25 5.88 2.04 -14.33
CA VAL A 25 4.42 1.82 -14.39
C VAL A 25 4.12 0.32 -14.51
N VAL A 26 4.78 -0.38 -15.43
CA VAL A 26 4.59 -1.82 -15.62
C VAL A 26 4.99 -2.60 -14.37
N LEU A 27 6.14 -2.27 -13.77
CA LEU A 27 6.62 -2.91 -12.55
C LEU A 27 5.62 -2.76 -11.40
N TRP A 28 5.20 -1.52 -11.10
CA TRP A 28 4.28 -1.28 -9.98
C TRP A 28 2.87 -1.79 -10.27
N ALA A 29 2.43 -1.79 -11.52
CA ALA A 29 1.19 -2.43 -11.93
C ALA A 29 1.25 -3.95 -11.73
N ALA A 30 2.37 -4.59 -12.05
CA ALA A 30 2.58 -6.02 -11.83
C ALA A 30 2.60 -6.35 -10.33
N ILE A 31 3.33 -5.58 -9.50
CA ILE A 31 3.35 -5.78 -8.05
C ILE A 31 1.94 -5.57 -7.45
N LEU A 32 1.22 -4.53 -7.89
CA LEU A 32 -0.16 -4.29 -7.45
C LEU A 32 -1.09 -5.44 -7.86
N ALA A 33 -0.98 -5.91 -9.10
CA ALA A 33 -1.79 -7.03 -9.60
C ALA A 33 -1.49 -8.32 -8.83
N VAL A 34 -0.21 -8.64 -8.58
CA VAL A 34 0.20 -9.78 -7.75
C VAL A 34 -0.29 -9.61 -6.32
N GLY A 35 -0.17 -8.41 -5.75
CA GLY A 35 -0.66 -8.10 -4.41
C GLY A 35 -2.17 -8.32 -4.28
N ILE A 36 -2.96 -7.76 -5.19
CA ILE A 36 -4.42 -7.97 -5.23
C ILE A 36 -4.75 -9.45 -5.46
N PHE A 37 -4.08 -10.09 -6.41
CA PHE A 37 -4.31 -11.50 -6.70
C PHE A 37 -4.01 -12.37 -5.47
N ALA A 38 -2.84 -12.24 -4.87
CA ALA A 38 -2.43 -13.03 -3.70
C ALA A 38 -3.33 -12.78 -2.48
N THR A 39 -3.83 -11.56 -2.30
CA THR A 39 -4.56 -11.17 -1.07
C THR A 39 -6.07 -11.29 -1.19
N VAL A 40 -6.62 -11.25 -2.41
CA VAL A 40 -8.07 -11.27 -2.66
C VAL A 40 -8.52 -12.51 -3.42
N LEU A 41 -7.75 -12.96 -4.42
CA LEU A 41 -8.24 -13.91 -5.44
C LEU A 41 -7.63 -15.31 -5.32
N ALA A 42 -6.39 -15.43 -4.87
CA ALA A 42 -5.64 -16.67 -4.91
C ALA A 42 -6.30 -17.77 -4.06
N LEU A 43 -6.70 -17.45 -2.84
CA LEU A 43 -7.29 -18.44 -1.95
C LEU A 43 -8.75 -18.76 -2.28
N PRO A 44 -9.66 -17.79 -2.51
CA PRO A 44 -11.02 -18.12 -2.97
C PRO A 44 -11.02 -18.89 -4.29
N GLY A 45 -10.11 -18.55 -5.21
CA GLY A 45 -9.92 -19.29 -6.46
C GLY A 45 -9.44 -20.72 -6.24
N ALA A 46 -8.44 -20.93 -5.37
CA ALA A 46 -7.95 -22.26 -5.01
C ALA A 46 -9.00 -23.11 -4.29
N LEU A 47 -9.77 -22.50 -3.37
CA LEU A 47 -10.86 -23.16 -2.64
C LEU A 47 -12.01 -23.55 -3.55
N GLY A 48 -12.39 -22.68 -4.50
CA GLY A 48 -13.41 -23.00 -5.50
C GLY A 48 -13.00 -24.14 -6.44
N ALA A 49 -11.70 -24.30 -6.70
CA ALA A 49 -11.17 -25.35 -7.58
C ALA A 49 -10.97 -26.70 -6.87
N ALA A 50 -10.67 -26.71 -5.57
CA ALA A 50 -10.36 -27.93 -4.82
C ALA A 50 -11.60 -28.75 -4.39
N GLY A 51 -12.82 -28.20 -4.57
CA GLY A 51 -14.06 -28.82 -4.11
C GLY A 51 -14.19 -28.83 -2.57
N PRO A 52 -15.38 -29.18 -2.05
CA PRO A 52 -15.70 -29.10 -0.60
C PRO A 52 -14.92 -30.08 0.29
N GLU A 53 -14.21 -31.06 -0.30
CA GLU A 53 -13.52 -32.13 0.43
C GLU A 53 -12.03 -31.82 0.73
N GLY A 54 -11.42 -30.85 0.03
CA GLY A 54 -9.96 -30.76 -0.08
C GLY A 54 -9.18 -30.27 1.14
N LEU A 55 -9.82 -29.60 2.12
CA LEU A 55 -9.09 -28.91 3.21
C LEU A 55 -9.69 -29.07 4.62
N GLY A 56 -11.00 -29.35 4.73
CA GLY A 56 -11.68 -29.61 6.01
C GLY A 56 -11.24 -30.93 6.68
N ASP A 57 -10.61 -31.83 5.91
CA ASP A 57 -10.07 -33.11 6.38
C ASP A 57 -8.61 -33.03 6.86
N SER A 58 -7.97 -31.86 6.79
CA SER A 58 -6.57 -31.73 7.21
C SER A 58 -6.41 -31.95 8.72
N GLN A 59 -5.45 -32.81 9.09
CA GLN A 59 -5.20 -33.23 10.47
C GLN A 59 -4.91 -32.06 11.43
N LEU A 60 -4.45 -30.93 10.90
CA LEU A 60 -4.22 -29.68 11.62
C LEU A 60 -5.48 -29.09 12.29
N PHE A 61 -6.68 -29.36 11.77
CA PHE A 61 -7.94 -28.89 12.37
C PHE A 61 -8.60 -29.93 13.28
N ARG A 62 -8.13 -31.19 13.28
CA ARG A 62 -8.79 -32.28 14.00
C ARG A 62 -8.30 -32.44 15.44
N HIS A 63 -7.03 -32.17 15.78
CA HIS A 63 -6.49 -32.48 17.10
C HIS A 63 -5.69 -31.33 17.76
N SER A 64 -6.12 -30.99 18.98
CA SER A 64 -5.37 -30.47 20.14
C SER A 64 -4.43 -29.26 19.97
N ASP A 65 -4.99 -28.06 19.73
CA ASP A 65 -4.50 -26.77 20.29
C ASP A 65 -5.43 -25.59 19.94
N THR A 66 -6.74 -25.79 20.06
CA THR A 66 -7.76 -24.77 19.76
C THR A 66 -7.62 -23.50 20.61
N TRP A 67 -7.03 -23.59 21.80
CA TRP A 67 -6.76 -22.42 22.64
C TRP A 67 -5.63 -21.54 22.08
N LEU A 68 -4.63 -22.14 21.43
CA LEU A 68 -3.50 -21.42 20.82
C LEU A 68 -3.96 -20.66 19.57
N ALA A 69 -4.99 -21.16 18.88
CA ALA A 69 -5.64 -20.45 17.78
C ALA A 69 -6.24 -19.10 18.19
N VAL A 70 -6.67 -18.94 19.45
CA VAL A 70 -7.19 -17.66 19.99
C VAL A 70 -6.10 -16.58 19.98
N PHE A 71 -4.83 -16.95 20.11
CA PHE A 71 -3.70 -16.02 20.09
C PHE A 71 -3.07 -15.91 18.71
N VAL A 72 -2.94 -17.04 18.00
CA VAL A 72 -2.29 -17.09 16.69
C VAL A 72 -3.15 -16.45 15.61
N LEU A 73 -4.45 -16.71 15.55
CA LEU A 73 -5.30 -16.16 14.48
C LEU A 73 -5.36 -14.63 14.47
N PRO A 74 -5.54 -13.92 15.61
CA PRO A 74 -5.48 -12.46 15.62
C PRO A 74 -4.10 -11.92 15.23
N LEU A 75 -3.02 -12.59 15.64
CA LEU A 75 -1.66 -12.21 15.28
C LEU A 75 -1.43 -12.38 13.77
N LEU A 76 -1.89 -13.49 13.18
CA LEU A 76 -1.85 -13.72 11.75
C LEU A 76 -2.70 -12.69 10.99
N ALA A 77 -3.91 -12.38 11.48
CA ALA A 77 -4.76 -11.33 10.91
C ALA A 77 -4.02 -9.99 10.89
N LEU A 78 -3.39 -9.61 12.01
CA LEU A 78 -2.65 -8.37 12.10
C LEU A 78 -1.46 -8.36 11.13
N ILE A 79 -0.61 -9.39 11.16
CA ILE A 79 0.62 -9.44 10.36
C ILE A 79 0.29 -9.53 8.87
N PHE A 80 -0.43 -10.56 8.44
CA PHE A 80 -0.75 -10.77 7.03
C PHE A 80 -1.65 -9.67 6.48
N GLY A 81 -2.64 -9.25 7.26
CA GLY A 81 -3.54 -8.19 6.86
C GLY A 81 -2.81 -6.85 6.69
N THR A 82 -1.92 -6.49 7.62
CA THR A 82 -1.09 -5.28 7.49
C THR A 82 -0.15 -5.36 6.30
N ILE A 83 0.56 -6.48 6.11
CA ILE A 83 1.45 -6.67 4.97
C ILE A 83 0.67 -6.52 3.65
N SER A 84 -0.51 -7.13 3.57
CA SER A 84 -1.39 -7.08 2.39
C SER A 84 -1.80 -5.64 2.05
N VAL A 85 -2.37 -4.93 3.03
CA VAL A 85 -2.80 -3.55 2.86
C VAL A 85 -1.62 -2.63 2.54
N PHE A 86 -0.48 -2.83 3.21
CA PHE A 86 0.75 -2.09 2.93
C PHE A 86 1.21 -2.29 1.48
N ILE A 87 1.34 -3.54 1.00
CA ILE A 87 1.76 -3.82 -0.37
C ILE A 87 0.81 -3.17 -1.38
N VAL A 88 -0.51 -3.31 -1.19
CA VAL A 88 -1.51 -2.75 -2.10
C VAL A 88 -1.43 -1.22 -2.14
N THR A 89 -1.43 -0.57 -0.97
CA THR A 89 -1.40 0.89 -0.87
C THR A 89 -0.08 1.48 -1.36
N ALA A 90 1.07 0.89 -1.00
CA ALA A 90 2.39 1.34 -1.42
C ALA A 90 2.57 1.20 -2.94
N SER A 91 2.14 0.07 -3.50
CA SER A 91 2.21 -0.18 -4.95
C SER A 91 1.27 0.75 -5.72
N LEU A 92 0.06 1.01 -5.20
CA LEU A 92 -0.86 1.96 -5.81
C LEU A 92 -0.29 3.39 -5.81
N GLY A 93 0.26 3.85 -4.69
CA GLY A 93 0.89 5.18 -4.61
C GLY A 93 2.05 5.34 -5.60
N ALA A 94 2.93 4.34 -5.66
CA ALA A 94 4.06 4.33 -6.58
C ALA A 94 3.64 4.22 -8.06
N LEU A 95 2.60 3.42 -8.36
CA LEU A 95 2.02 3.31 -9.69
C LEU A 95 1.44 4.65 -10.16
N LEU A 96 0.65 5.33 -9.33
CA LEU A 96 0.07 6.63 -9.67
C LEU A 96 1.14 7.71 -9.89
N ALA A 97 2.22 7.68 -9.09
CA ALA A 97 3.37 8.56 -9.27
C ALA A 97 4.10 8.28 -10.59
N ALA A 98 4.44 7.01 -10.87
CA ALA A 98 5.09 6.58 -12.10
C ALA A 98 4.23 6.92 -13.34
N ALA A 99 2.93 6.66 -13.29
CA ALA A 99 2.00 6.94 -14.40
C ALA A 99 1.91 8.44 -14.68
N THR A 100 1.88 9.27 -13.64
CA THR A 100 1.85 10.72 -13.80
C THR A 100 3.15 11.25 -14.41
N LEU A 101 4.29 10.71 -13.99
CA LEU A 101 5.60 11.08 -14.56
C LEU A 101 5.76 10.58 -15.99
N PHE A 102 5.23 9.41 -16.32
CA PHE A 102 5.15 8.90 -17.69
C PHE A 102 4.35 9.86 -18.57
N VAL A 103 3.12 10.24 -18.17
CA VAL A 103 2.30 11.20 -18.94
C VAL A 103 3.02 12.54 -19.10
N ARG A 104 3.68 13.05 -18.06
CA ARG A 104 4.48 14.28 -18.16
C ARG A 104 5.69 14.13 -19.08
N SER A 105 6.30 12.95 -19.14
CA SER A 105 7.47 12.69 -20.00
C SER A 105 7.14 12.77 -21.50
N LEU A 106 5.90 12.44 -21.86
CA LEU A 106 5.37 12.53 -23.23
C LEU A 106 5.02 13.97 -23.64
N ASN A 107 4.83 14.87 -22.68
CA ASN A 107 4.41 16.24 -22.98
C ASN A 107 5.63 17.14 -23.22
N PRO A 108 5.73 17.79 -24.41
CA PRO A 108 6.87 18.63 -24.77
C PRO A 108 7.05 19.85 -23.85
N ALA A 109 5.99 20.31 -23.18
CA ALA A 109 6.07 21.39 -22.20
C ALA A 109 7.00 21.06 -21.02
N TYR A 110 7.24 19.78 -20.75
CA TYR A 110 8.14 19.32 -19.69
C TYR A 110 9.45 18.73 -20.24
N ALA A 111 9.79 18.98 -21.51
CA ALA A 111 11.00 18.44 -22.12
C ALA A 111 12.28 18.96 -21.44
N GLY A 112 12.31 20.23 -21.04
CA GLY A 112 13.51 20.86 -20.46
C GLY A 112 13.67 20.71 -18.95
N GLU A 113 12.71 20.08 -18.26
CA GLU A 113 12.73 19.97 -16.79
C GLU A 113 13.01 18.54 -16.31
N GLN A 114 13.65 18.46 -15.15
CA GLN A 114 13.66 17.25 -14.35
C GLN A 114 12.23 16.98 -13.86
N LEU A 115 11.76 15.74 -14.04
CA LEU A 115 10.37 15.39 -13.73
C LEU A 115 10.18 14.84 -12.31
N SER A 116 11.18 14.14 -11.78
CA SER A 116 11.12 13.52 -10.45
C SER A 116 12.39 13.74 -9.64
N LEU A 117 12.21 13.78 -8.33
CA LEU A 117 13.23 13.79 -7.30
C LEU A 117 13.17 12.48 -6.53
N SER A 118 14.29 12.14 -5.92
CA SER A 118 14.38 11.13 -4.89
C SER A 118 14.87 11.80 -3.61
N ILE A 119 14.11 11.67 -2.53
CA ILE A 119 14.61 11.98 -1.19
C ILE A 119 15.38 10.75 -0.74
N LEU A 120 16.58 10.91 -0.20
CA LEU A 120 17.36 9.85 0.45
C LEU A 120 17.41 10.11 1.95
N THR A 121 17.45 9.06 2.77
CA THR A 121 17.71 9.16 4.21
C THR A 121 19.04 9.89 4.44
N LYS A 122 19.13 10.66 5.53
CA LYS A 122 20.41 11.18 6.02
C LYS A 122 21.37 9.99 6.21
N ASP A 123 22.58 10.10 5.65
CA ASP A 123 23.66 9.10 5.71
C ASP A 123 23.46 7.78 4.92
N GLY A 124 22.35 7.61 4.19
CA GLY A 124 22.22 6.51 3.20
C GLY A 124 22.15 5.08 3.78
N GLU A 125 21.99 4.92 5.10
CA GLU A 125 22.26 3.63 5.76
C GLU A 125 21.11 2.61 5.81
N ALA A 126 19.89 2.86 5.34
CA ALA A 126 18.89 1.78 5.31
C ALA A 126 17.73 1.94 4.30
N VAL A 127 17.64 0.97 3.38
CA VAL A 127 16.44 0.64 2.60
C VAL A 127 15.77 -0.56 3.29
N GLY A 128 14.68 -0.33 4.03
CA GLY A 128 13.86 -1.40 4.60
C GLY A 128 12.55 -0.93 5.24
N PRO A 129 11.58 -1.85 5.44
CA PRO A 129 10.27 -1.57 6.05
C PRO A 129 10.33 -1.08 7.52
N VAL A 130 11.48 -1.16 8.18
CA VAL A 130 11.69 -0.62 9.54
C VAL A 130 12.38 0.77 9.51
N SER A 131 13.24 1.03 8.53
CA SER A 131 13.84 2.37 8.33
C SER A 131 12.80 3.38 7.84
N THR A 132 11.77 2.90 7.15
CA THR A 132 10.63 3.68 6.67
C THR A 132 9.78 4.29 7.80
N ALA A 133 9.68 3.63 8.95
CA ALA A 133 8.91 4.12 10.10
C ALA A 133 9.68 5.11 11.00
N PHE A 134 11.03 5.09 10.98
CA PHE A 134 11.86 5.84 11.93
C PHE A 134 12.92 6.78 11.32
N THR A 135 13.38 6.58 10.07
CA THR A 135 14.55 7.31 9.52
C THR A 135 14.31 8.07 8.20
N GLY A 136 13.12 8.00 7.59
CA GLY A 136 12.75 8.83 6.45
C GLY A 136 13.26 8.32 5.10
N VAL A 137 12.53 7.37 4.52
CA VAL A 137 12.70 6.67 3.22
C VAL A 137 13.53 7.37 2.13
N ALA A 138 14.25 6.53 1.37
CA ALA A 138 14.59 6.77 -0.04
C ALA A 138 13.33 6.83 -0.94
N LEU A 139 12.51 7.88 -0.82
CA LEU A 139 11.28 8.03 -1.62
C LEU A 139 11.63 8.57 -3.01
N SER A 140 11.52 7.70 -4.01
CA SER A 140 11.67 8.04 -5.42
C SER A 140 10.32 8.43 -6.04
N LEU A 141 10.37 9.02 -7.25
CA LEU A 141 9.20 9.45 -8.02
C LEU A 141 8.44 10.65 -7.44
N ILE A 142 9.09 11.46 -6.62
CA ILE A 142 8.50 12.70 -6.11
C ILE A 142 8.49 13.74 -7.24
N PRO A 143 7.34 14.23 -7.72
CA PRO A 143 7.30 15.14 -8.86
C PRO A 143 8.05 16.46 -8.58
N VAL A 144 8.84 16.99 -9.52
CA VAL A 144 9.46 18.32 -9.30
C VAL A 144 8.38 19.41 -9.28
N ARG A 145 7.47 19.37 -10.26
CA ARG A 145 6.39 20.37 -10.40
C ARG A 145 5.13 19.95 -9.64
N LEU A 146 4.73 20.77 -8.67
CA LEU A 146 3.53 20.56 -7.87
C LEU A 146 2.27 21.09 -8.57
N THR A 147 1.29 20.20 -8.75
CA THR A 147 -0.07 20.47 -9.21
C THR A 147 -1.05 19.95 -8.16
N ARG A 148 -2.34 20.32 -8.22
CA ARG A 148 -3.36 19.76 -7.31
C ARG A 148 -3.37 18.22 -7.34
N TRP A 149 -3.25 17.64 -8.53
CA TRP A 149 -3.17 16.20 -8.74
C TRP A 149 -1.92 15.56 -8.11
N THR A 150 -0.73 16.09 -8.41
CA THR A 150 0.51 15.51 -7.85
C THR A 150 0.62 15.69 -6.34
N LYS A 151 -0.01 16.72 -5.76
CA LYS A 151 -0.13 16.83 -4.30
C LYS A 151 -0.90 15.65 -3.71
N ILE A 152 -2.03 15.27 -4.32
CA ILE A 152 -2.82 14.10 -3.89
C ILE A 152 -1.99 12.82 -4.01
N ILE A 153 -1.31 12.61 -5.14
CA ILE A 153 -0.47 11.42 -5.33
C ILE A 153 0.64 11.35 -4.29
N VAL A 154 1.35 12.45 -4.07
CA VAL A 154 2.43 12.51 -3.10
C VAL A 154 1.91 12.24 -1.69
N MET A 155 0.72 12.75 -1.34
CA MET A 155 0.06 12.39 -0.07
C MET A 155 -0.24 10.89 0.01
N ILE A 156 -0.81 10.30 -1.03
CA ILE A 156 -1.10 8.85 -1.07
C ILE A 156 0.20 8.06 -0.90
N GLN A 157 1.24 8.41 -1.66
CA GLN A 157 2.54 7.75 -1.63
C GLN A 157 3.14 7.86 -0.23
N PHE A 158 3.29 9.04 0.34
CA PHE A 158 3.84 9.19 1.69
C PHE A 158 3.05 8.42 2.75
N ASN A 159 1.71 8.50 2.73
CA ASN A 159 0.90 7.79 3.73
C ASN A 159 0.98 6.27 3.57
N ALA A 160 1.11 5.77 2.34
CA ALA A 160 1.22 4.34 2.09
C ALA A 160 2.54 3.73 2.61
N TRP A 161 3.62 4.53 2.65
CA TRP A 161 4.93 4.08 3.15
C TRP A 161 5.10 4.24 4.67
N LEU A 162 4.13 4.84 5.37
CA LEU A 162 4.17 5.04 6.82
C LEU A 162 3.39 3.95 7.55
N ILE A 163 4.11 3.13 8.32
CA ILE A 163 3.47 2.18 9.25
C ILE A 163 2.98 2.96 10.46
N ASN A 164 1.68 3.22 10.50
CA ASN A 164 1.01 3.93 11.58
C ASN A 164 -0.15 3.10 12.17
N SER A 165 -0.74 3.59 13.26
CA SER A 165 -1.87 2.92 13.92
C SER A 165 -3.09 2.75 13.00
N THR A 166 -3.28 3.64 12.03
CA THR A 166 -4.35 3.50 11.03
C THR A 166 -4.09 2.31 10.12
N LEU A 167 -2.87 2.19 9.59
CA LEU A 167 -2.48 1.09 8.72
C LEU A 167 -2.57 -0.25 9.46
N LEU A 168 -2.10 -0.32 10.71
CA LEU A 168 -2.21 -1.51 11.55
C LEU A 168 -3.67 -1.89 11.80
N LEU A 169 -4.54 -0.91 12.08
CA LEU A 169 -5.96 -1.17 12.30
C LEU A 169 -6.68 -1.63 11.03
N ILE A 170 -6.45 -0.96 9.89
CA ILE A 170 -7.03 -1.35 8.60
C ILE A 170 -6.50 -2.73 8.20
N GLY A 171 -5.20 -2.96 8.37
CA GLY A 171 -4.53 -4.22 8.15
C GLY A 171 -5.16 -5.33 8.98
N PHE A 172 -5.33 -5.12 10.29
CA PHE A 172 -5.98 -6.07 11.17
C PHE A 172 -7.42 -6.40 10.71
N LEU A 173 -8.24 -5.39 10.42
CA LEU A 173 -9.62 -5.58 9.96
C LEU A 173 -9.66 -6.33 8.61
N TRP A 174 -8.73 -6.04 7.72
CA TRP A 174 -8.55 -6.76 6.46
C TRP A 174 -8.17 -8.22 6.70
N GLY A 175 -7.22 -8.47 7.60
CA GLY A 175 -6.83 -9.82 8.00
C GLY A 175 -7.98 -10.59 8.64
N CYS A 176 -8.81 -9.95 9.48
CA CYS A 176 -10.01 -10.55 10.02
C CYS A 176 -11.01 -10.92 8.92
N THR A 177 -11.27 -10.01 7.98
CA THR A 177 -12.12 -10.28 6.80
C THR A 177 -11.66 -11.54 6.10
N TYR A 178 -10.35 -11.61 5.82
CA TYR A 178 -9.74 -12.73 5.12
C TYR A 178 -9.86 -14.02 5.93
N LEU A 179 -9.41 -14.05 7.18
CA LEU A 179 -9.46 -15.24 8.03
C LEU A 179 -10.88 -15.76 8.24
N PHE A 180 -11.86 -14.89 8.46
CA PHE A 180 -13.26 -15.32 8.58
C PHE A 180 -13.74 -15.93 7.26
N THR A 181 -13.51 -15.24 6.14
CA THR A 181 -13.94 -15.70 4.81
C THR A 181 -13.36 -17.08 4.50
N VAL A 182 -12.06 -17.25 4.73
CA VAL A 182 -11.37 -18.53 4.53
C VAL A 182 -11.88 -19.57 5.52
N GLY A 183 -11.98 -19.22 6.80
CA GLY A 183 -12.36 -20.14 7.87
C GLY A 183 -13.73 -20.76 7.65
N TRP A 184 -14.72 -19.98 7.22
CA TRP A 184 -16.05 -20.53 6.94
C TRP A 184 -16.15 -21.17 5.55
N MET A 185 -15.36 -20.77 4.55
CA MET A 185 -15.28 -21.52 3.28
C MET A 185 -14.69 -22.92 3.47
N LEU A 186 -13.82 -23.09 4.47
CA LEU A 186 -13.24 -24.38 4.86
C LEU A 186 -14.15 -25.22 5.76
N TRP A 187 -15.14 -24.58 6.39
CA TRP A 187 -16.13 -25.25 7.21
C TRP A 187 -17.37 -25.58 6.37
N PRO A 188 -17.99 -26.77 6.47
CA PRO A 188 -19.17 -27.13 5.69
C PRO A 188 -20.44 -26.43 6.26
N VAL A 189 -20.45 -25.10 6.29
CA VAL A 189 -21.58 -24.32 6.75
C VAL A 189 -22.66 -24.35 5.68
N THR A 190 -23.88 -24.76 6.04
CA THR A 190 -25.02 -24.84 5.11
C THR A 190 -26.22 -24.03 5.64
N GLY A 191 -27.16 -23.73 4.75
CA GLY A 191 -28.40 -23.01 5.09
C GLY A 191 -28.15 -21.60 5.66
N ALA A 192 -28.88 -21.26 6.74
CA ALA A 192 -28.79 -19.94 7.38
C ALA A 192 -27.40 -19.60 7.93
N GLY A 193 -26.55 -20.60 8.22
CA GLY A 193 -25.18 -20.38 8.69
C GLY A 193 -24.32 -19.63 7.66
N VAL A 194 -24.56 -19.84 6.36
CA VAL A 194 -23.80 -19.16 5.29
C VAL A 194 -24.04 -17.66 5.35
N ILE A 195 -25.28 -17.24 5.60
CA ILE A 195 -25.65 -15.83 5.71
C ILE A 195 -24.96 -15.21 6.93
N VAL A 196 -24.97 -15.90 8.08
CA VAL A 196 -24.28 -15.43 9.29
C VAL A 196 -22.78 -15.26 9.04
N CYS A 197 -22.13 -16.25 8.43
CA CYS A 197 -20.72 -16.21 8.11
C CYS A 197 -20.37 -15.10 7.10
N ALA A 198 -21.20 -14.91 6.06
CA ALA A 198 -21.03 -13.83 5.09
C ALA A 198 -21.15 -12.44 5.76
N VAL A 199 -22.11 -12.26 6.68
CA VAL A 199 -22.25 -11.03 7.45
C VAL A 199 -21.04 -10.80 8.34
N LEU A 200 -20.56 -11.81 9.06
CA LEU A 200 -19.37 -11.72 9.91
C LEU A 200 -18.10 -11.41 9.10
N SER A 201 -17.96 -11.94 7.89
CA SER A 201 -16.89 -11.57 6.95
C SER A 201 -17.01 -10.13 6.45
N ALA A 202 -18.23 -9.63 6.24
CA ALA A 202 -18.46 -8.27 5.72
C ALA A 202 -18.30 -7.18 6.79
N LEU A 203 -18.54 -7.47 8.07
CA LEU A 203 -18.47 -6.48 9.15
C LEU A 203 -17.10 -5.78 9.26
N PRO A 204 -15.95 -6.48 9.21
CA PRO A 204 -14.66 -5.80 9.24
C PRO A 204 -14.41 -4.93 8.00
N LEU A 205 -14.99 -5.24 6.83
CA LEU A 205 -14.95 -4.35 5.65
C LEU A 205 -15.67 -3.04 5.91
N VAL A 206 -16.83 -3.08 6.58
CA VAL A 206 -17.53 -1.87 7.04
C VAL A 206 -16.64 -1.07 7.99
N GLY A 207 -15.92 -1.77 8.89
CA GLY A 207 -14.91 -1.18 9.76
C GLY A 207 -13.79 -0.48 8.98
N VAL A 208 -13.24 -1.10 7.93
CA VAL A 208 -12.24 -0.49 7.05
C VAL A 208 -12.78 0.79 6.41
N VAL A 209 -13.97 0.73 5.79
CA VAL A 209 -14.61 1.89 5.16
C VAL A 209 -14.83 3.01 6.18
N TRP A 210 -15.30 2.67 7.38
CA TRP A 210 -15.51 3.64 8.46
C TRP A 210 -14.21 4.27 8.95
N VAL A 211 -13.14 3.49 9.16
CA VAL A 211 -11.83 4.01 9.56
C VAL A 211 -11.27 4.95 8.50
N VAL A 212 -11.31 4.54 7.22
CA VAL A 212 -10.87 5.37 6.09
C VAL A 212 -11.69 6.65 6.02
N TRP A 213 -13.02 6.55 6.11
CA TRP A 213 -13.92 7.72 6.06
C TRP A 213 -13.70 8.69 7.22
N ARG A 214 -13.55 8.18 8.45
CA ARG A 214 -13.32 9.00 9.65
C ARG A 214 -11.94 9.66 9.64
N ARG A 215 -10.95 9.01 9.02
CA ARG A 215 -9.56 9.50 8.95
C ARG A 215 -9.22 10.17 7.62
N ARG A 216 -10.15 10.30 6.67
CA ARG A 216 -9.91 10.89 5.34
C ARG A 216 -9.38 12.34 5.36
N ALA A 217 -9.63 13.06 6.44
CA ALA A 217 -9.17 14.45 6.64
C ALA A 217 -7.92 14.54 7.53
N ARG A 218 -7.47 13.43 8.13
CA ARG A 218 -6.26 13.37 8.93
C ARG A 218 -5.09 13.01 8.03
N PHE A 219 -4.37 14.03 7.58
CA PHE A 219 -3.09 13.84 6.92
C PHE A 219 -2.02 13.52 7.96
N ALA A 220 -0.90 12.94 7.52
CA ALA A 220 0.25 12.77 8.39
C ALA A 220 0.63 14.13 8.99
N GLU A 221 0.55 14.24 10.32
CA GLU A 221 0.86 15.46 11.08
C GLU A 221 2.35 15.83 10.94
N VAL A 222 3.19 14.81 10.72
CA VAL A 222 4.63 14.96 10.59
C VAL A 222 5.00 15.04 9.10
N VAL A 223 5.55 16.18 8.70
CA VAL A 223 6.24 16.32 7.42
C VAL A 223 7.48 15.42 7.48
N PRO A 224 7.71 14.50 6.53
CA PRO A 224 8.92 13.70 6.50
C PRO A 224 10.16 14.60 6.53
N THR A 225 11.19 14.23 7.29
CA THR A 225 12.38 15.09 7.50
C THR A 225 13.06 15.51 6.19
N GLY A 226 13.01 14.67 5.15
CA GLY A 226 13.51 15.03 3.81
C GLY A 226 12.65 16.03 3.03
N ALA A 227 11.39 16.26 3.44
CA ALA A 227 10.46 17.22 2.87
C ALA A 227 10.39 18.54 3.66
N GLU A 228 10.92 18.60 4.88
CA GLU A 228 10.88 19.78 5.78
C GLU A 228 11.52 21.03 5.16
N ASN A 229 12.54 20.88 4.32
CA ASN A 229 13.22 21.99 3.64
C ASN A 229 12.92 22.08 2.13
N SER A 230 11.81 21.48 1.70
CA SER A 230 11.45 21.39 0.28
C SER A 230 10.24 22.27 -0.06
N VAL A 231 9.97 22.44 -1.36
CA VAL A 231 8.77 23.12 -1.89
C VAL A 231 7.47 22.50 -1.35
N TYR A 232 7.53 21.26 -0.84
CA TYR A 232 6.41 20.54 -0.27
C TYR A 232 5.95 21.06 1.09
N LEU A 233 6.86 21.64 1.89
CA LEU A 233 6.55 22.12 3.24
C LEU A 233 5.37 23.11 3.23
N ASN A 234 5.39 24.09 2.32
CA ASN A 234 4.36 25.12 2.22
C ASN A 234 3.03 24.59 1.65
N SER A 235 3.03 23.38 1.10
CA SER A 235 1.85 22.75 0.51
C SER A 235 1.29 21.60 1.35
N TRP A 236 1.90 21.32 2.51
CA TRP A 236 1.44 20.28 3.40
C TRP A 236 0.12 20.70 4.06
N PRO A 237 -0.90 19.85 4.07
CA PRO A 237 -2.29 20.23 4.38
C PRO A 237 -2.55 20.56 5.86
N GLN A 238 -1.52 20.60 6.71
CA GLN A 238 -1.64 21.00 8.11
C GLN A 238 -0.54 21.99 8.46
N ARG A 239 -0.81 23.26 8.17
CA ARG A 239 -0.01 24.39 8.66
C ARG A 239 -0.91 25.49 9.18
N THR A 240 -1.90 25.12 9.98
CA THR A 240 -2.73 26.07 10.73
C THR A 240 -3.22 25.40 12.00
N GLY A 241 -2.69 25.86 13.15
CA GLY A 241 -3.33 25.78 14.47
C GLY A 241 -3.38 24.41 15.10
#